data_AF-A0A7R9YYA8-F1
#
_entry.id   AF-A0A7R9YYA8-F1
#
_cell.length_a   1.000
_cell.length_b   1.000
_cell.length_c   1.000
_cell.angle_alpha   90.00
_cell.angle_beta   90.00
_cell.angle_gamma   90.00
#
_symmetry.space_group_name_H-M   'P 1'
#
loop_
_entity.id
_entity.type
_entity.pdbx_description
1 polymer ?
#
loop_
_entity_poly.entity_id
_entity_poly.type
_entity_poly.pdbx_seq_one_letter_code
_entity_poly.pdbx_strand_id
1 'polypeptide(L)'
;CAVFFFVFDEDEPQPTALCGSCHCITNGTCPETAPKSPGAFGSSTVEQFAAQVPINPFNLTCNPYEDPTCSTIPPQQFVEIGEAAVCGLMYEQAPEEGGCPTEYRMITYSNRSIAEDSGAMVTHVGSCGVCSTTQDLAVYLRTPDLTTAAKECTKRAFLDELLDATGSEKLEDEANEGMDCFVKELGMTESCARIWLDNARNTGQECGVPCVAADVADFNN
;
A
#
# COMPACT_ATOMS: atom_id res chain seq x y z
N CYS A 1 8.22 1.18 14.86
CA CYS A 1 8.25 1.57 13.43
C CYS A 1 7.51 0.53 12.61
N ALA A 2 6.24 0.80 12.27
CA ALA A 2 5.51 -0.06 11.34
C ALA A 2 5.91 0.36 9.91
N VAL A 3 6.84 -0.38 9.33
CA VAL A 3 7.37 -0.18 7.98
C VAL A 3 6.51 -1.06 7.06
N PHE A 4 5.40 -0.52 6.55
CA PHE A 4 4.56 -1.21 5.56
C PHE A 4 5.12 -0.95 4.17
N PHE A 5 6.16 -1.69 3.79
CA PHE A 5 6.69 -1.67 2.43
C PHE A 5 6.43 -2.99 1.74
N PHE A 6 6.10 -2.90 0.45
CA PHE A 6 6.24 -4.02 -0.47
C PHE A 6 7.73 -4.37 -0.54
N VAL A 7 8.17 -5.35 0.25
CA VAL A 7 9.52 -5.91 0.13
C VAL A 7 9.45 -7.00 -0.93
N PHE A 8 10.01 -6.71 -2.10
CA PHE A 8 10.40 -7.74 -3.05
C PHE A 8 11.76 -8.27 -2.58
N ASP A 9 11.80 -9.52 -2.14
CA ASP A 9 13.03 -10.15 -1.65
C ASP A 9 14.04 -10.33 -2.81
N GLU A 10 15.28 -9.86 -2.62
CA GLU A 10 16.33 -9.80 -3.65
C GLU A 10 17.16 -11.09 -3.77
N ASP A 11 17.12 -12.00 -2.78
CA ASP A 11 18.17 -13.03 -2.62
C ASP A 11 17.76 -14.49 -2.89
N GLU A 12 16.50 -14.78 -3.23
CA GLU A 12 16.04 -16.14 -3.55
C GLU A 12 15.75 -16.30 -5.06
N PRO A 13 16.20 -17.39 -5.71
CA PRO A 13 15.83 -17.70 -7.08
C PRO A 13 14.31 -17.90 -7.14
N GLN A 14 13.60 -16.85 -7.55
CA GLN A 14 12.15 -16.88 -7.69
C GLN A 14 11.78 -18.04 -8.62
N PRO A 15 10.94 -19.02 -8.20
CA PRO A 15 10.32 -19.90 -9.15
C PRO A 15 9.60 -19.01 -10.15
N THR A 16 9.95 -19.15 -11.43
CA THR A 16 9.40 -18.34 -12.51
C THR A 16 7.89 -18.37 -12.43
N ALA A 17 7.28 -17.30 -11.91
CA ALA A 17 5.85 -17.14 -11.92
C ALA A 17 5.44 -17.00 -13.40
N LEU A 18 5.04 -18.12 -13.99
CA LEU A 18 4.55 -18.14 -15.36
C LEU A 18 3.23 -17.37 -15.40
N CYS A 19 3.12 -16.47 -16.37
CA CYS A 19 1.86 -15.84 -16.68
C CYS A 19 0.84 -16.89 -17.14
N GLY A 20 -0.38 -16.74 -16.64
CA GLY A 20 -1.45 -17.73 -16.81
C GLY A 20 -1.62 -18.69 -15.62
N SER A 21 -0.75 -18.65 -14.61
CA SER A 21 -0.94 -19.43 -13.37
C SER A 21 -0.93 -18.60 -12.08
N CYS A 22 -0.14 -17.51 -11.98
CA CYS A 22 -0.05 -16.70 -10.74
C CYS A 22 -0.39 -15.22 -10.90
N HIS A 23 -0.25 -14.64 -12.10
CA HIS A 23 -0.59 -13.25 -12.38
C HIS A 23 -1.75 -13.22 -13.36
N CYS A 24 -2.88 -12.67 -12.92
CA CYS A 24 -4.05 -12.56 -13.78
C CYS A 24 -3.91 -11.41 -14.76
N ILE A 25 -3.09 -11.61 -15.80
CA ILE A 25 -2.79 -10.64 -16.84
C ILE A 25 -3.26 -11.20 -18.18
N THR A 26 -4.40 -10.74 -18.68
CA THR A 26 -5.03 -11.18 -19.94
C THR A 26 -4.46 -10.49 -21.19
N ASN A 27 -3.95 -9.27 -21.06
CA ASN A 27 -3.53 -8.40 -22.19
C ASN A 27 -2.20 -7.66 -21.96
N GLY A 28 -1.23 -8.28 -21.27
CA GLY A 28 0.06 -7.65 -20.95
C GLY A 28 1.25 -8.54 -21.25
N THR A 29 2.38 -7.93 -21.65
CA THR A 29 3.67 -8.62 -21.70
C THR A 29 4.11 -8.87 -20.26
N CYS A 30 4.20 -10.13 -19.88
CA CYS A 30 4.68 -10.49 -18.57
C CYS A 30 6.17 -10.13 -18.48
N PRO A 31 6.59 -9.44 -17.43
CA PRO A 31 7.98 -9.03 -17.34
C PRO A 31 8.85 -10.30 -17.24
N GLU A 32 9.80 -10.45 -18.16
CA GLU A 32 10.68 -11.63 -18.26
C GLU A 32 11.55 -11.83 -17.01
N THR A 33 11.64 -10.80 -16.17
CA THR A 33 12.26 -10.80 -14.85
C THR A 33 11.39 -9.96 -13.91
N ALA A 34 11.29 -10.31 -12.62
CA ALA A 34 10.57 -9.49 -11.64
C ALA A 34 11.03 -8.02 -11.77
N PRO A 35 10.13 -7.07 -12.10
CA PRO A 35 10.54 -5.71 -12.40
C PRO A 35 11.19 -5.08 -11.18
N LYS A 36 12.42 -4.60 -11.35
CA LYS A 36 13.26 -4.09 -10.26
C LYS A 36 12.86 -2.69 -9.77
N SER A 37 11.88 -2.05 -10.40
CA SER A 37 11.43 -0.72 -10.02
C SER A 37 9.95 -0.46 -10.34
N PRO A 38 9.26 0.31 -9.49
CA PRO A 38 8.02 1.00 -9.87
C PRO A 38 8.16 1.70 -11.23
N GLY A 39 7.17 1.57 -12.11
CA GLY A 39 7.20 2.09 -13.49
C GLY A 39 7.74 1.13 -14.56
N ALA A 40 8.27 -0.04 -14.20
CA ALA A 40 8.70 -1.05 -15.16
C ALA A 40 7.55 -2.00 -15.60
N PHE A 41 6.36 -1.87 -15.02
CA PHE A 41 5.16 -2.59 -15.43
C PHE A 41 4.41 -1.81 -16.51
N GLY A 42 3.94 -2.50 -17.55
CA GLY A 42 3.08 -1.90 -18.58
C GLY A 42 1.75 -1.41 -18.01
N SER A 43 1.18 -0.36 -18.62
CA SER A 43 -0.09 0.24 -18.16
C SER A 43 -1.23 -0.78 -18.09
N SER A 44 -1.29 -1.72 -19.06
CA SER A 44 -2.32 -2.76 -19.05
C SER A 44 -2.24 -3.69 -17.84
N THR A 45 -1.05 -3.93 -17.28
CA THR A 45 -0.87 -4.74 -16.07
C THR A 45 -1.31 -3.96 -14.83
N VAL A 46 -0.94 -2.68 -14.76
CA VAL A 46 -1.33 -1.79 -13.65
C VAL A 46 -2.85 -1.63 -13.60
N GLU A 47 -3.50 -1.42 -14.75
CA GLU A 47 -4.95 -1.32 -14.87
C GLU A 47 -5.66 -2.61 -14.44
N GLN A 48 -5.07 -3.77 -14.74
CA GLN A 48 -5.64 -5.06 -14.31
C GLN A 48 -5.57 -5.27 -12.80
N PHE A 49 -4.48 -4.84 -12.13
CA PHE A 49 -4.44 -4.86 -10.66
C PHE A 49 -5.45 -3.87 -10.05
N ALA A 50 -5.59 -2.69 -10.64
CA ALA A 50 -6.55 -1.69 -10.19
C ALA A 50 -8.02 -2.15 -10.37
N ALA A 51 -8.29 -3.02 -11.34
CA ALA A 51 -9.62 -3.56 -11.59
C ALA A 51 -10.03 -4.72 -10.66
N GLN A 52 -9.09 -5.29 -9.90
CA GLN A 52 -9.37 -6.38 -8.96
C GLN A 52 -9.98 -5.85 -7.65
N VAL A 53 -10.84 -6.65 -7.03
CA VAL A 53 -11.64 -6.30 -5.86
C VAL A 53 -11.35 -7.26 -4.70
N PRO A 54 -10.87 -6.77 -3.55
CA PRO A 54 -10.74 -7.61 -2.36
C PRO A 54 -12.11 -7.94 -1.75
N ILE A 55 -12.35 -9.21 -1.44
CA ILE A 55 -13.56 -9.69 -0.75
C ILE A 55 -13.46 -9.44 0.77
N ASN A 56 -12.24 -9.35 1.32
CA ASN A 56 -11.96 -9.10 2.73
C ASN A 56 -11.00 -7.90 2.94
N PRO A 57 -11.37 -6.69 2.49
CA PRO A 57 -10.52 -5.52 2.70
C PRO A 57 -10.31 -5.26 4.20
N PHE A 58 -9.07 -4.90 4.57
CA PHE A 58 -8.77 -4.38 5.89
C PHE A 58 -9.16 -2.91 5.94
N ASN A 59 -10.18 -2.58 6.73
CA ASN A 59 -10.59 -1.20 6.93
C ASN A 59 -10.03 -0.65 8.23
N LEU A 60 -9.61 0.62 8.22
CA LEU A 60 -9.11 1.33 9.40
C LEU A 60 -9.89 2.63 9.57
N THR A 61 -10.54 2.78 10.72
CA THR A 61 -11.40 3.95 11.02
C THR A 61 -10.87 4.78 12.19
N CYS A 62 -9.71 4.44 12.73
CA CYS A 62 -9.07 5.06 13.89
C CYS A 62 -7.59 5.29 13.61
N ASN A 63 -6.95 6.12 14.43
CA ASN A 63 -5.51 6.40 14.35
C ASN A 63 -4.74 5.46 15.31
N PRO A 64 -3.95 4.50 14.81
CA PRO A 64 -3.24 3.53 15.66
C PRO A 64 -2.03 4.13 16.39
N TYR A 65 -1.61 5.36 16.05
CA TYR A 65 -0.55 6.07 16.75
C TYR A 65 -1.06 6.83 17.98
N GLU A 66 -2.37 7.13 18.03
CA GLU A 66 -3.01 7.85 19.14
C GLU A 66 -3.85 6.93 20.04
N ASP A 67 -4.43 5.87 19.48
CA ASP A 67 -5.26 4.92 20.21
C ASP A 67 -4.65 3.50 20.17
N PRO A 68 -4.14 2.98 21.31
CA PRO A 68 -3.55 1.64 21.37
C PRO A 68 -4.57 0.51 21.21
N THR A 69 -5.87 0.81 21.27
CA THR A 69 -6.95 -0.14 21.02
C THR A 69 -7.42 -0.14 19.57
N CYS A 70 -6.88 0.76 18.75
CA CYS A 70 -7.20 0.84 17.34
C CYS A 70 -6.79 -0.43 16.60
N SER A 71 -7.73 -1.00 15.85
CA SER A 71 -7.55 -2.21 15.08
C SER A 71 -8.34 -2.15 13.77
N THR A 72 -7.91 -2.93 12.79
CA THR A 72 -8.61 -3.04 11.51
C THR A 72 -9.86 -3.90 11.62
N ILE A 73 -10.75 -3.75 10.64
CA ILE A 73 -11.92 -4.61 10.46
C ILE A 73 -11.82 -5.27 9.07
N PRO A 74 -11.67 -6.61 8.98
CA PRO A 74 -11.45 -7.55 10.09
C PRO A 74 -10.10 -7.33 10.79
N PRO A 75 -9.92 -7.83 12.03
CA PRO A 75 -8.65 -7.66 12.74
C PRO A 75 -7.46 -8.24 11.98
N GLN A 76 -6.44 -7.41 11.80
CA GLN A 76 -5.18 -7.80 11.18
C GLN A 76 -4.46 -8.82 12.07
N GLN A 77 -3.95 -9.88 11.46
CA GLN A 77 -3.04 -10.80 12.11
C GLN A 77 -1.62 -10.28 11.94
N PHE A 78 -1.00 -9.86 13.04
CA PHE A 78 0.38 -9.39 13.04
C PHE A 78 1.33 -10.59 13.17
N VAL A 79 2.35 -10.61 12.31
CA VAL A 79 3.51 -11.51 12.37
C VAL A 79 4.76 -10.68 12.66
N GLU A 80 5.80 -11.29 13.20
CA GLU A 80 7.05 -10.54 13.41
C GLU A 80 7.68 -10.17 12.07
N ILE A 81 8.12 -8.91 11.94
CA ILE A 81 8.81 -8.43 10.75
C ILE A 81 10.17 -9.15 10.66
N GLY A 82 10.41 -9.88 9.58
CA GLY A 82 11.63 -10.67 9.38
C GLY A 82 11.46 -12.16 9.67
N GLU A 83 10.29 -12.60 10.12
CA GLU A 83 9.87 -13.99 9.92
C GLU A 83 9.51 -14.19 8.44
N ALA A 84 9.61 -15.43 7.95
CA ALA A 84 9.34 -15.80 6.55
C ALA A 84 7.93 -15.45 6.04
N ALA A 85 7.08 -14.89 6.90
CA ALA A 85 5.68 -14.58 6.67
C ALA A 85 5.47 -13.63 5.48
N VAL A 86 4.36 -13.84 4.78
CA VAL A 86 4.03 -13.13 3.55
C VAL A 86 2.55 -12.82 3.47
N CYS A 87 2.21 -11.76 2.73
CA CYS A 87 0.85 -11.49 2.31
C CYS A 87 0.58 -12.11 0.94
N GLY A 88 -0.41 -12.99 0.87
CA GLY A 88 -0.86 -13.65 -0.35
C GLY A 88 -2.27 -13.23 -0.78
N LEU A 89 -2.49 -13.19 -2.10
CA LEU A 89 -3.80 -13.01 -2.71
C LEU A 89 -4.35 -14.37 -3.16
N MET A 90 -5.52 -14.75 -2.66
CA MET A 90 -6.21 -15.99 -3.00
C MET A 90 -7.46 -15.68 -3.81
N TYR A 91 -7.51 -16.10 -5.07
CA TYR A 91 -8.68 -15.88 -5.93
C TYR A 91 -9.74 -16.97 -5.67
N GLU A 92 -11.00 -16.59 -5.45
CA GLU A 92 -12.08 -17.54 -5.10
C GLU A 92 -12.63 -18.33 -6.30
N GLN A 93 -12.47 -17.80 -7.50
CA GLN A 93 -13.06 -18.37 -8.71
C GLN A 93 -11.97 -18.72 -9.72
N ALA A 94 -12.12 -19.88 -10.36
CA ALA A 94 -11.42 -20.13 -11.60
C ALA A 94 -11.95 -19.13 -12.65
N PRO A 95 -11.09 -18.53 -13.47
CA PRO A 95 -11.56 -17.62 -14.51
C PRO A 95 -12.60 -18.30 -15.41
N GLU A 96 -13.63 -17.55 -15.82
CA GLU A 96 -14.46 -17.95 -16.97
C GLU A 96 -13.56 -18.18 -18.20
N GLU A 97 -13.98 -18.99 -19.19
CA GLU A 97 -13.15 -19.29 -20.37
C GLU A 97 -12.60 -17.99 -21.02
N GLY A 98 -11.28 -17.77 -20.89
CA GLY A 98 -10.57 -16.60 -21.42
C GLY A 98 -10.53 -15.36 -20.50
N GLY A 99 -11.10 -15.43 -19.29
CA GLY A 99 -11.14 -14.35 -18.32
C GLY A 99 -10.05 -14.41 -17.24
N CYS A 100 -10.12 -13.46 -16.31
CA CYS A 100 -9.27 -13.39 -15.14
C CYS A 100 -10.13 -13.21 -13.89
N PRO A 101 -9.95 -14.00 -12.81
CA PRO A 101 -10.65 -13.70 -11.56
C PRO A 101 -10.33 -12.27 -11.10
N THR A 102 -11.39 -11.52 -10.85
CA THR A 102 -11.31 -10.14 -10.35
C THR A 102 -11.43 -10.09 -8.84
N GLU A 103 -12.01 -11.11 -8.21
CA GLU A 103 -12.25 -11.15 -6.77
C GLU A 103 -11.20 -12.02 -6.06
N TYR A 104 -10.64 -11.49 -4.97
CA TYR A 104 -9.61 -12.19 -4.20
C TYR A 104 -9.73 -11.95 -2.69
N ARG A 105 -9.12 -12.83 -1.90
CA ARG A 105 -8.89 -12.65 -0.48
C ARG A 105 -7.44 -12.33 -0.18
N MET A 106 -7.20 -11.39 0.72
CA MET A 106 -5.88 -11.15 1.32
C MET A 106 -5.71 -12.07 2.52
N ILE A 107 -4.63 -12.85 2.54
CA ILE A 107 -4.33 -13.82 3.61
C ILE A 107 -2.87 -13.66 4.03
N THR A 108 -2.63 -13.50 5.32
CA THR A 108 -1.29 -13.57 5.90
C THR A 108 -0.90 -15.04 6.07
N TYR A 109 0.22 -15.43 5.49
CA TYR A 109 0.81 -16.76 5.63
C TYR A 109 2.07 -16.69 6.48
N SER A 110 2.39 -17.76 7.21
CA SER A 110 3.61 -17.83 8.01
C SER A 110 4.88 -17.99 7.16
N ASN A 111 4.75 -18.45 5.91
CA ASN A 111 5.82 -18.34 4.93
C ASN A 111 5.35 -18.43 3.47
N ARG A 112 6.26 -18.07 2.54
CA ARG A 112 6.07 -18.16 1.09
C ARG A 112 5.64 -19.55 0.61
N SER A 113 6.29 -20.62 1.06
CA SER A 113 5.97 -21.99 0.63
C SER A 113 4.51 -22.33 0.91
N ILE A 114 4.01 -22.01 2.10
CA ILE A 114 2.61 -22.29 2.48
C ILE A 114 1.64 -21.46 1.64
N ALA A 115 2.00 -20.20 1.34
CA ALA A 115 1.18 -19.36 0.46
C ALA A 115 1.07 -19.99 -0.95
N GLU A 116 2.21 -20.35 -1.54
CA GLU A 116 2.29 -20.94 -2.88
C GLU A 116 1.60 -22.32 -2.94
N ASP A 117 1.81 -23.17 -1.94
CA ASP A 117 1.15 -24.48 -1.82
C ASP A 117 -0.38 -24.37 -1.69
N SER A 118 -0.86 -23.25 -1.12
CA SER A 118 -2.30 -22.96 -1.05
C SER A 118 -2.88 -22.40 -2.36
N GLY A 119 -2.03 -22.06 -3.34
CA GLY A 119 -2.43 -21.41 -4.59
C GLY A 119 -2.53 -19.88 -4.49
N ALA A 120 -2.02 -19.28 -3.41
CA ALA A 120 -2.02 -17.84 -3.25
C ALA A 120 -0.86 -17.18 -4.00
N MET A 121 -1.14 -16.02 -4.61
CA MET A 121 -0.14 -15.16 -5.21
C MET A 121 0.51 -14.30 -4.11
N VAL A 122 1.78 -14.55 -3.80
CA VAL A 122 2.54 -13.73 -2.85
C VAL A 122 2.79 -12.32 -3.41
N THR A 123 2.53 -11.29 -2.60
CA THR A 123 2.71 -9.88 -2.99
C THR A 123 3.90 -9.23 -2.29
N HIS A 124 4.04 -9.42 -0.98
CA HIS A 124 5.11 -8.84 -0.18
C HIS A 124 5.36 -9.67 1.09
N VAL A 125 6.54 -9.47 1.68
CA VAL A 125 6.90 -10.00 3.00
C VAL A 125 6.15 -9.23 4.10
N GLY A 126 5.73 -9.93 5.14
CA GLY A 126 4.97 -9.39 6.27
C GLY A 126 3.47 -9.69 6.20
N SER A 127 2.73 -9.14 7.16
CA SER A 127 1.28 -9.32 7.26
C SER A 127 0.53 -8.51 6.21
N CYS A 128 -0.55 -9.07 5.66
CA CYS A 128 -1.51 -8.27 4.92
C CYS A 128 -2.11 -7.18 5.82
N GLY A 129 -2.38 -6.00 5.28
CA GLY A 129 -2.98 -4.87 5.97
C GLY A 129 -3.74 -3.94 5.03
N VAL A 130 -4.00 -2.72 5.49
CA VAL A 130 -4.87 -1.74 4.80
C VAL A 130 -4.37 -1.31 3.42
N CYS A 131 -3.06 -1.37 3.17
CA CYS A 131 -2.44 -1.03 1.89
C CYS A 131 -2.11 -2.26 1.01
N SER A 132 -2.52 -3.46 1.42
CA SER A 132 -2.20 -4.70 0.69
C SER A 132 -3.15 -4.99 -0.46
N THR A 133 -4.08 -4.07 -0.77
CA THR A 133 -5.01 -4.24 -1.88
C THR A 133 -4.28 -4.13 -3.23
N THR A 134 -4.84 -4.73 -4.27
CA THR A 134 -4.28 -4.65 -5.62
C THR A 134 -4.45 -3.24 -6.22
N GLN A 135 -5.44 -2.48 -5.76
CA GLN A 135 -5.58 -1.06 -6.06
C GLN A 135 -4.38 -0.28 -5.52
N ASP A 136 -4.02 -0.47 -4.25
CA ASP A 136 -2.89 0.22 -3.62
C ASP A 136 -1.55 -0.26 -4.20
N LEU A 137 -1.44 -1.56 -4.53
CA LEU A 137 -0.32 -2.08 -5.31
C LEU A 137 -0.23 -1.38 -6.68
N ALA A 138 -1.36 -1.18 -7.38
CA ALA A 138 -1.36 -0.46 -8.66
C ALA A 138 -0.93 1.02 -8.50
N VAL A 139 -1.23 1.67 -7.37
CA VAL A 139 -0.66 3.00 -7.03
C VAL A 139 0.85 2.91 -6.87
N TYR A 140 1.34 1.93 -6.12
CA TYR A 140 2.78 1.70 -5.93
C TYR A 140 3.49 1.43 -7.27
N LEU A 141 2.93 0.58 -8.13
CA LEU A 141 3.51 0.23 -9.43
C LEU A 141 3.51 1.39 -10.42
N ARG A 142 2.50 2.27 -10.39
CA ARG A 142 2.39 3.41 -11.31
C ARG A 142 3.19 4.64 -10.88
N THR A 143 3.60 4.71 -9.61
CA THR A 143 4.19 5.92 -9.01
C THR A 143 5.67 5.67 -8.72
N PRO A 144 6.62 6.08 -9.60
CA PRO A 144 8.05 5.79 -9.46
C PRO A 144 8.63 6.22 -8.12
N ASP A 145 8.18 7.36 -7.60
CA ASP A 145 8.56 7.88 -6.28
C ASP A 145 7.30 8.16 -5.45
N LEU A 146 6.71 7.09 -4.93
CA LEU A 146 5.55 7.17 -4.06
C LEU A 146 5.84 7.99 -2.79
N THR A 147 7.10 7.99 -2.32
CA THR A 147 7.48 8.75 -1.11
C THR A 147 7.34 10.25 -1.34
N THR A 148 7.84 10.76 -2.46
CA THR A 148 7.71 12.18 -2.79
C THR A 148 6.25 12.56 -3.03
N ALA A 149 5.50 11.74 -3.78
CA ALA A 149 4.08 11.96 -4.01
C ALA A 149 3.26 11.98 -2.71
N ALA A 150 3.50 11.03 -1.80
CA ALA A 150 2.83 10.98 -0.50
C ALA A 150 3.19 12.17 0.40
N LYS A 151 4.43 12.66 0.34
CA LYS A 151 4.85 13.88 1.05
C LYS A 151 4.12 15.12 0.53
N GLU A 152 3.83 15.21 -0.76
CA GLU A 152 3.05 16.32 -1.32
C GLU A 152 1.60 16.29 -0.81
N CYS A 153 0.94 15.13 -0.82
CA CYS A 153 -0.41 15.00 -0.25
C CYS A 153 -0.43 15.31 1.26
N THR A 154 0.58 14.85 2.01
CA THR A 154 0.74 15.17 3.43
C THR A 154 0.87 16.68 3.67
N LYS A 155 1.67 17.38 2.85
CA LYS A 155 1.82 18.84 2.99
C LYS A 155 0.50 19.57 2.80
N ARG A 156 -0.33 19.15 1.85
CA ARG A 156 -1.67 19.72 1.65
C ARG A 156 -2.55 19.50 2.88
N ALA A 157 -2.51 18.29 3.46
CA ALA A 157 -3.21 18.01 4.72
C ALA A 157 -2.82 18.98 5.85
N PHE A 158 -1.51 19.20 6.05
CA PHE A 158 -1.03 20.08 7.13
C PHE A 158 -1.27 21.57 6.85
N LEU A 159 -1.24 22.00 5.59
CA LEU A 159 -1.59 23.37 5.22
C LEU A 159 -3.08 23.64 5.47
N ASP A 160 -3.94 22.70 5.11
CA ASP A 160 -5.38 22.76 5.36
C ASP A 160 -5.67 22.88 6.87
N GLU A 161 -5.04 22.01 7.68
CA GLU A 161 -5.14 22.07 9.15
C GLU A 161 -4.63 23.39 9.75
N LEU A 162 -3.54 23.95 9.21
CA LEU A 162 -2.98 25.23 9.65
C LEU A 162 -3.91 26.40 9.31
N LEU A 163 -4.51 26.39 8.12
CA LEU A 163 -5.46 27.42 7.72
C LEU A 163 -6.71 27.37 8.62
N ASP A 164 -7.22 26.17 8.91
CA ASP A 164 -8.34 25.98 9.85
C ASP A 164 -8.06 26.56 11.23
N ALA A 165 -6.86 26.31 11.75
CA ALA A 165 -6.44 26.84 13.04
C ALA A 165 -6.38 28.38 13.08
N THR A 166 -6.29 29.04 11.93
CA THR A 166 -6.32 30.51 11.81
C THR A 166 -7.72 31.11 11.71
N GLY A 167 -8.78 30.28 11.74
CA GLY A 167 -10.17 30.76 11.78
C GLY A 167 -10.71 31.22 10.43
N SER A 168 -10.14 30.76 9.32
CA SER A 168 -10.81 30.85 8.02
C SER A 168 -12.11 30.05 8.04
N GLU A 169 -13.22 30.66 7.62
CA GLU A 169 -14.50 29.97 7.45
C GLU A 169 -14.33 28.82 6.45
N LYS A 170 -14.31 27.57 6.95
CA LYS A 170 -14.50 26.41 6.09
C LYS A 170 -15.95 26.33 5.66
N LEU A 171 -16.15 26.11 4.35
CA LEU A 171 -17.42 25.60 3.87
C LEU A 171 -17.56 24.16 4.39
N GLU A 172 -18.69 23.83 5.04
CA GLU A 172 -18.94 22.55 5.75
C GLU A 172 -18.80 21.28 4.87
N ASP A 173 -18.59 21.43 3.55
CA ASP A 173 -18.39 20.36 2.58
C ASP A 173 -16.92 20.17 2.14
N GLU A 174 -15.95 20.86 2.76
CA GLU A 174 -14.55 20.80 2.35
C GLU A 174 -13.87 19.48 2.75
N ALA A 175 -13.61 18.70 1.70
CA ALA A 175 -12.77 17.52 1.75
C ALA A 175 -11.40 17.84 2.34
N ASN A 176 -10.90 16.95 3.21
CA ASN A 176 -9.52 16.98 3.67
C ASN A 176 -8.61 16.92 2.43
N GLU A 177 -7.99 18.05 2.06
CA GLU A 177 -7.27 18.20 0.79
C GLU A 177 -6.15 17.15 0.64
N GLY A 178 -5.54 16.77 1.76
CA GLY A 178 -4.55 15.69 1.80
C GLY A 178 -5.16 14.32 1.52
N MET A 179 -6.28 13.99 2.16
CA MET A 179 -7.01 12.73 1.91
C MET A 179 -7.50 12.67 0.46
N ASP A 180 -8.00 13.78 -0.08
CA ASP A 180 -8.41 13.89 -1.48
C ASP A 180 -7.23 13.70 -2.43
N CYS A 181 -6.06 14.26 -2.11
CA CYS A 181 -4.84 14.01 -2.88
C CYS A 181 -4.49 12.51 -2.90
N PHE A 182 -4.52 11.82 -1.75
CA PHE A 182 -4.24 10.38 -1.71
C PHE A 182 -5.30 9.55 -2.46
N VAL A 183 -6.58 9.82 -2.25
CA VAL A 183 -7.67 9.00 -2.80
C VAL A 183 -7.97 9.33 -4.25
N LYS A 184 -8.07 10.61 -4.60
CA LYS A 184 -8.50 11.06 -5.93
C LYS A 184 -7.33 11.27 -6.90
N GLU A 185 -6.20 11.81 -6.43
CA GLU A 185 -5.04 12.06 -7.32
C GLU A 185 -4.13 10.85 -7.43
N LEU A 186 -3.74 10.23 -6.30
CA LEU A 186 -2.91 9.01 -6.33
C LEU A 186 -3.71 7.75 -6.59
N GLY A 187 -4.98 7.71 -6.19
CA GLY A 187 -5.86 6.56 -6.38
C GLY A 187 -5.76 5.50 -5.28
N MET A 188 -5.30 5.86 -4.08
CA MET A 188 -5.25 4.92 -2.95
C MET A 188 -6.65 4.61 -2.42
N THR A 189 -6.78 3.45 -1.78
CA THR A 189 -7.96 3.16 -0.96
C THR A 189 -8.00 4.09 0.26
N GLU A 190 -9.19 4.40 0.76
CA GLU A 190 -9.35 5.32 1.90
C GLU A 190 -8.58 4.85 3.15
N SER A 191 -8.60 3.55 3.44
CA SER A 191 -7.88 3.00 4.61
C SER A 191 -6.36 3.07 4.44
N CYS A 192 -5.84 2.87 3.23
CA CYS A 192 -4.42 3.06 2.95
C CYS A 192 -4.02 4.55 3.02
N ALA A 193 -4.83 5.44 2.45
CA ALA A 193 -4.62 6.89 2.52
C ALA A 193 -4.60 7.39 3.97
N ARG A 194 -5.53 6.90 4.81
CA ARG A 194 -5.61 7.23 6.23
C ARG A 194 -4.34 6.85 6.99
N ILE A 195 -3.86 5.61 6.84
CA ILE A 195 -2.65 5.19 7.57
C ILE A 195 -1.41 5.98 7.10
N TRP A 196 -1.34 6.37 5.81
CA TRP A 196 -0.28 7.26 5.32
C TRP A 196 -0.31 8.61 6.02
N LEU A 197 -1.48 9.23 6.13
CA LEU A 197 -1.64 10.50 6.80
C LEU A 197 -1.34 10.41 8.30
N ASP A 198 -1.85 9.38 8.98
CA ASP A 198 -1.63 9.17 10.41
C ASP A 198 -0.14 8.89 10.71
N ASN A 199 0.51 8.08 9.87
CA ASN A 199 1.96 7.85 9.97
C ASN A 199 2.75 9.14 9.74
N ALA A 200 2.33 9.97 8.79
CA ALA A 200 2.98 11.24 8.52
C ALA A 200 2.82 12.23 9.70
N ARG A 201 1.64 12.29 10.32
CA ARG A 201 1.40 13.06 11.56
C ARG A 201 2.29 12.60 12.69
N ASN A 202 2.29 11.29 12.97
CA ASN A 202 3.14 10.70 14.00
C ASN A 202 4.62 10.97 13.74
N THR A 203 5.08 10.81 12.49
CA THR A 203 6.46 11.11 12.08
C THR A 203 6.79 12.59 12.26
N GLY A 204 5.87 13.50 11.90
CA GLY A 204 6.05 14.94 12.12
C GLY A 204 6.19 15.30 13.60
N GLN A 205 5.39 14.67 14.47
CA GLN A 205 5.42 14.89 15.91
C GLN A 205 6.70 14.34 16.57
N GLU A 206 7.07 13.10 16.25
CA GLU A 206 8.20 12.41 16.88
C GLU A 206 9.55 12.76 16.25
N CYS A 207 9.58 13.02 14.94
CA CYS A 207 10.81 13.21 14.17
C CYS A 207 10.98 14.64 13.61
N GLY A 208 9.98 15.52 13.68
CA GLY A 208 10.08 16.86 13.09
C GLY A 208 11.25 17.70 13.60
N VAL A 209 11.44 17.73 14.93
CA VAL A 209 12.56 18.45 15.57
C VAL A 209 13.92 17.82 15.23
N PRO A 210 14.16 16.50 15.43
CA PRO A 210 15.46 15.92 15.12
C PRO A 210 15.79 15.92 13.62
N CYS A 211 14.81 15.80 12.72
CA CYS A 211 15.04 15.89 11.28
C CYS A 211 15.46 17.31 10.84
N VAL A 212 14.77 18.36 11.33
CA VAL A 212 15.17 19.74 11.03
C VAL A 212 16.55 20.06 11.64
N ALA A 213 16.84 19.55 12.84
CA ALA A 213 18.15 19.73 13.44
C ALA A 213 19.28 19.04 12.65
N ALA A 214 19.02 17.85 12.08
CA ALA A 214 19.95 17.15 11.21
C ALA A 214 20.17 17.91 9.88
N ASP A 215 19.11 18.35 9.22
CA ASP A 215 19.20 19.13 7.98
C ASP A 215 19.98 20.44 8.21
N VAL A 216 19.74 21.14 9.32
CA VAL A 216 20.46 22.38 9.67
C VAL A 216 21.93 22.11 10.02
N ALA A 217 22.26 20.94 10.59
CA ALA A 217 23.66 20.56 10.83
C ALA A 217 24.40 20.29 9.51
N ASP A 218 23.74 19.66 8.53
CA ASP A 218 24.28 19.41 7.20
C ASP A 218 24.44 20.70 6.37
N PHE A 219 23.59 21.72 6.57
CA PHE A 219 23.76 23.05 5.96
C PHE A 219 24.94 23.88 6.51
N ASN A 220 25.48 23.52 7.68
CA ASN A 220 26.57 24.24 8.35
C ASN A 220 27.94 23.52 8.25
N ASN A 221 28.04 22.49 7.42
CA ASN A 221 29.28 21.81 7.01
C ASN A 221 29.50 21.89 5.50
#